data_AF-A0A916E3D9-F1
#
_entry.id   AF-A0A916E3D9-F1
#
_cell.length_a   1.000
_cell.length_b   1.000
_cell.length_c   1.000
_cell.angle_alpha   90.00
_cell.angle_beta   90.00
_cell.angle_gamma   90.00
#
_symmetry.space_group_name_H-M   'P 1'
#
loop_
_entity.id
_entity.type
_entity.pdbx_description
1 polymer ?
#
loop_
_entity_poly.entity_id
_entity_poly.type
_entity_poly.pdbx_seq_one_letter_code
_entity_poly.pdbx_strand_id
1 'polypeptide(L)'
;MDPWNNLNNFENFSVPNLKILRTKHVPFNILVNLIENTKGYLTEINTFYNFNYEIVNTESIIQAIYKNCLNLKYLLFSSNNSNSIIPEFETLLIKCQFLNELILLIHDHNDYAFSWDKLFIILAKSSPISLLRFKFYSISMFNLKDIALFFYNWKNRNPMTLGICNNNSYFNKRSKNKPLEDLCEKYKLKGIIKKYIIEYTKLADYKDFTAFN
;
A
#
# COMPACT_ATOMS: atom_id res chain seq x y z
N MET A 1 -22.07 4.61 -19.63
CA MET A 1 -23.06 4.29 -18.59
C MET A 1 -22.30 3.79 -17.38
N ASP A 2 -22.39 4.49 -16.26
CA ASP A 2 -21.72 4.05 -15.02
C ASP A 2 -22.45 2.80 -14.51
N PRO A 3 -21.79 1.62 -14.40
CA PRO A 3 -22.45 0.38 -13.99
C PRO A 3 -22.99 0.44 -12.55
N TRP A 4 -22.67 1.50 -11.81
CA TRP A 4 -23.02 1.70 -10.41
C TRP A 4 -24.27 2.56 -10.18
N ASN A 5 -24.97 3.04 -11.22
CA ASN A 5 -26.16 3.89 -11.07
C ASN A 5 -27.37 3.23 -10.34
N ASN A 6 -27.31 1.93 -10.02
CA ASN A 6 -28.29 1.22 -9.16
C ASN A 6 -27.76 0.98 -7.73
N LEU A 7 -27.15 2.02 -7.13
CA LEU A 7 -26.45 1.97 -5.83
C LEU A 7 -27.34 1.64 -4.61
N ASN A 8 -28.66 1.83 -4.69
CA ASN A 8 -29.58 1.64 -3.55
C ASN A 8 -29.73 0.17 -3.11
N ASN A 9 -29.21 -0.80 -3.86
CA ASN A 9 -29.35 -2.23 -3.54
C ASN A 9 -28.17 -2.81 -2.73
N PHE A 10 -27.07 -2.07 -2.53
CA PHE A 10 -25.89 -2.56 -1.79
C PHE A 10 -25.85 -2.16 -0.31
N GLU A 11 -26.72 -1.25 0.14
CA GLU A 11 -26.77 -0.80 1.54
C GLU A 11 -27.17 -1.92 2.52
N ASN A 12 -27.71 -3.04 2.03
CA ASN A 12 -28.19 -4.16 2.85
C ASN A 12 -27.43 -5.48 2.64
N PHE A 13 -26.26 -5.46 1.97
CA PHE A 13 -25.52 -6.70 1.69
C PHE A 13 -24.61 -7.09 2.87
N SER A 14 -25.13 -7.88 3.81
CA SER A 14 -24.34 -8.41 4.92
C SER A 14 -23.57 -9.67 4.52
N VAL A 15 -22.25 -9.61 4.56
CA VAL A 15 -21.34 -10.74 4.31
C VAL A 15 -20.49 -11.03 5.54
N PRO A 16 -21.10 -11.46 6.66
CA PRO A 16 -20.43 -11.48 7.96
C PRO A 16 -19.26 -12.46 8.05
N ASN A 17 -19.15 -13.45 7.17
CA ASN A 17 -18.08 -14.44 7.19
C ASN A 17 -17.00 -14.21 6.12
N LEU A 18 -17.01 -13.05 5.45
CA LEU A 18 -16.04 -12.73 4.41
C LEU A 18 -14.65 -12.53 5.02
N LYS A 19 -13.72 -13.40 4.66
CA LYS A 19 -12.31 -13.33 5.12
C LYS A 19 -11.38 -12.60 4.15
N ILE A 20 -11.75 -12.55 2.88
CA ILE A 20 -10.92 -12.02 1.79
C ILE A 20 -11.79 -11.09 0.96
N LEU A 21 -11.40 -9.82 0.89
CA LEU A 21 -12.05 -8.82 0.04
C LEU A 21 -11.08 -8.42 -1.07
N ARG A 22 -11.40 -8.78 -2.31
CA ARG A 22 -10.63 -8.38 -3.49
C ARG A 22 -11.55 -7.60 -4.43
N THR A 23 -11.24 -6.34 -4.64
CA THR A 23 -12.08 -5.42 -5.42
C THR A 23 -11.24 -4.66 -6.43
N LYS A 24 -11.80 -4.43 -7.61
CA LYS A 24 -11.19 -3.62 -8.66
C LYS A 24 -12.22 -2.63 -9.18
N HIS A 25 -11.86 -1.34 -9.19
CA HIS A 25 -12.71 -0.25 -9.70
C HIS A 25 -14.09 -0.16 -9.03
N VAL A 26 -14.16 -0.52 -7.74
CA VAL A 26 -15.37 -0.37 -6.92
C VAL A 26 -15.40 1.04 -6.33
N PRO A 27 -16.54 1.75 -6.37
CA PRO A 27 -16.69 3.05 -5.72
C PRO A 27 -16.36 3.02 -4.22
N PHE A 28 -15.79 4.10 -3.71
CA PHE A 28 -15.24 4.14 -2.35
C PHE A 28 -16.31 3.91 -1.27
N ASN A 29 -17.50 4.48 -1.44
CA ASN A 29 -18.62 4.33 -0.50
C ASN A 29 -19.07 2.88 -0.39
N ILE A 30 -19.12 2.16 -1.51
CA ILE A 30 -19.40 0.72 -1.53
C ILE A 30 -18.28 -0.03 -0.80
N LEU A 31 -17.01 0.32 -1.05
CA LEU A 31 -15.88 -0.35 -0.42
C LEU A 31 -15.88 -0.16 1.11
N VAL A 32 -16.15 1.05 1.61
CA VAL A 32 -16.32 1.34 3.04
C VAL A 32 -17.45 0.50 3.62
N ASN A 33 -18.63 0.52 2.98
CA ASN A 33 -19.78 -0.27 3.44
C ASN A 33 -19.46 -1.77 3.48
N LEU A 34 -18.75 -2.31 2.49
CA LEU A 34 -18.34 -3.72 2.47
C LEU A 34 -17.45 -4.05 3.66
N ILE A 35 -16.45 -3.20 3.95
CA ILE A 35 -15.51 -3.39 5.07
C ILE A 35 -16.27 -3.37 6.40
N GLU A 36 -17.14 -2.40 6.61
CA GLU A 36 -17.93 -2.24 7.85
C GLU A 36 -18.88 -3.42 8.08
N ASN A 37 -19.46 -3.98 7.02
CA ASN A 37 -20.40 -5.09 7.10
C ASN A 37 -19.76 -6.47 7.30
N THR A 38 -18.43 -6.58 7.30
CA THR A 38 -17.72 -7.86 7.48
C THR A 38 -17.55 -8.30 8.93
N LYS A 39 -18.05 -7.53 9.91
CA LYS A 39 -17.98 -7.83 11.37
C LYS A 39 -16.56 -8.20 11.86
N GLY A 40 -15.53 -7.71 11.18
CA GLY A 40 -14.12 -7.90 11.53
C GLY A 40 -13.50 -9.25 11.19
N TYR A 41 -14.15 -10.05 10.33
CA TYR A 41 -13.60 -11.32 9.86
C TYR A 41 -12.61 -11.19 8.69
N LEU A 42 -12.46 -10.00 8.12
CA LEU A 42 -11.49 -9.75 7.05
C LEU A 42 -10.05 -9.94 7.53
N THR A 43 -9.34 -10.80 6.81
CA THR A 43 -7.92 -11.10 7.00
C THR A 43 -7.08 -10.64 5.80
N GLU A 44 -7.70 -10.43 4.65
CA GLU A 44 -7.06 -9.90 3.45
C GLU A 44 -7.97 -8.85 2.80
N ILE A 45 -7.38 -7.70 2.48
CA ILE A 45 -8.02 -6.64 1.72
C ILE A 45 -7.11 -6.28 0.56
N ASN A 46 -7.63 -6.37 -0.66
CA ASN A 46 -6.98 -5.97 -1.88
C ASN A 46 -7.90 -5.04 -2.65
N THR A 47 -7.59 -3.75 -2.59
CA THR A 47 -8.40 -2.71 -3.19
C THR A 47 -7.59 -2.02 -4.26
N PHE A 48 -8.02 -2.15 -5.52
CA PHE A 48 -7.45 -1.43 -6.64
C PHE A 48 -8.42 -0.37 -7.15
N TYR A 49 -7.97 0.87 -7.08
CA TYR A 49 -8.72 2.05 -7.47
C TYR A 49 -8.52 2.41 -8.94
N ASN A 50 -9.53 3.04 -9.57
CA ASN A 50 -9.38 3.63 -10.89
C ASN A 50 -8.94 5.09 -10.78
N PHE A 51 -7.69 5.37 -11.13
CA PHE A 51 -7.08 6.72 -11.03
C PHE A 51 -7.75 7.79 -11.92
N ASN A 52 -8.73 7.42 -12.76
CA ASN A 52 -9.44 8.34 -13.66
C ASN A 52 -10.61 9.11 -13.03
N TYR A 53 -10.97 8.85 -11.76
CA TYR A 53 -12.03 9.62 -11.07
C TYR A 53 -11.45 10.63 -10.06
N GLU A 54 -12.20 11.72 -9.82
CA GLU A 54 -11.88 12.90 -8.98
C GLU A 54 -11.31 12.58 -7.59
N ILE A 55 -10.74 13.61 -6.94
CA ILE A 55 -10.10 13.57 -5.62
C ILE A 55 -10.93 12.73 -4.63
N VAL A 56 -10.41 11.55 -4.31
CA VAL A 56 -11.09 10.56 -3.49
C VAL A 56 -10.70 10.72 -2.03
N ASN A 57 -11.70 10.65 -1.16
CA ASN A 57 -11.53 10.49 0.27
C ASN A 57 -11.07 9.05 0.61
N THR A 58 -9.84 8.69 0.22
CA THR A 58 -9.26 7.37 0.49
C THR A 58 -8.94 7.16 1.97
N GLU A 59 -8.90 8.23 2.77
CA GLU A 59 -8.82 8.18 4.24
C GLU A 59 -9.95 7.36 4.84
N SER A 60 -11.19 7.57 4.39
CA SER A 60 -12.37 6.85 4.90
C SER A 60 -12.25 5.32 4.80
N ILE A 61 -11.55 4.81 3.77
CA ILE A 61 -11.28 3.39 3.61
C ILE A 61 -10.31 2.91 4.69
N ILE A 62 -9.20 3.63 4.92
CA ILE A 62 -8.22 3.30 5.96
C ILE A 62 -8.88 3.35 7.34
N GLN A 63 -9.74 4.35 7.58
CA GLN A 63 -10.54 4.48 8.78
C GLN A 63 -11.46 3.28 9.02
N ALA A 64 -12.19 2.85 7.99
CA ALA A 64 -13.04 1.67 8.09
C ALA A 64 -12.22 0.41 8.39
N ILE A 65 -11.04 0.26 7.78
CA ILE A 65 -10.15 -0.89 8.02
C ILE A 65 -9.71 -0.94 9.48
N TYR A 66 -9.15 0.13 10.05
CA TYR A 66 -8.63 0.04 11.41
C TYR A 66 -9.72 0.03 12.49
N LYS A 67 -10.97 0.40 12.15
CA LYS A 67 -12.13 0.30 13.05
C LYS A 67 -12.69 -1.12 13.09
N ASN A 68 -12.70 -1.82 11.97
CA ASN A 68 -13.42 -3.09 11.83
C ASN A 68 -12.51 -4.30 11.69
N CYS A 69 -11.33 -4.18 11.06
CA CYS A 69 -10.51 -5.30 10.60
C CYS A 69 -9.22 -5.48 11.43
N LEU A 70 -9.32 -5.60 12.75
CA LEU A 70 -8.14 -5.72 13.62
C LEU A 70 -7.32 -6.99 13.37
N ASN A 71 -7.94 -8.04 12.81
CA ASN A 71 -7.30 -9.30 12.43
C ASN A 71 -6.69 -9.29 11.01
N LEU A 72 -6.60 -8.13 10.37
CA LEU A 72 -6.06 -7.99 9.02
C LEU A 72 -4.60 -8.45 8.97
N LYS A 73 -4.29 -9.32 8.01
CA LYS A 73 -2.95 -9.86 7.76
C LYS A 73 -2.31 -9.30 6.49
N TYR A 74 -3.13 -8.98 5.49
CA TYR A 74 -2.67 -8.55 4.18
C TYR A 74 -3.47 -7.34 3.72
N LEU A 75 -2.76 -6.26 3.38
CA LEU A 75 -3.35 -5.05 2.81
C LEU A 75 -2.64 -4.69 1.51
N LEU A 76 -3.39 -4.73 0.40
CA LEU A 76 -3.04 -4.02 -0.82
C LEU A 76 -3.96 -2.81 -0.94
N PHE A 77 -3.37 -1.63 -0.88
CA PHE A 77 -4.06 -0.36 -0.93
C PHE A 77 -3.51 0.51 -2.04
N SER A 78 -4.41 1.09 -2.82
CA SER A 78 -4.07 2.05 -3.87
C SER A 78 -4.72 3.40 -3.59
N SER A 79 -3.99 4.48 -3.78
CA SER A 79 -4.52 5.84 -3.60
C SER A 79 -3.95 6.79 -4.64
N ASN A 80 -4.68 7.88 -4.89
CA ASN A 80 -4.08 9.08 -5.45
C ASN A 80 -3.06 9.63 -4.44
N ASN A 81 -2.18 10.51 -4.89
CA ASN A 81 -1.10 11.17 -4.16
C ASN A 81 -1.50 12.11 -3.01
N SER A 82 -2.58 11.81 -2.28
CA SER A 82 -2.99 12.58 -1.13
C SER A 82 -2.15 12.24 0.10
N ASN A 83 -1.43 13.24 0.63
CA ASN A 83 -0.67 13.12 1.87
C ASN A 83 -1.55 12.99 3.12
N SER A 84 -2.85 13.24 3.00
CA SER A 84 -3.81 13.13 4.10
C SER A 84 -4.02 11.69 4.59
N ILE A 85 -3.64 10.68 3.79
CA ILE A 85 -3.70 9.26 4.22
C ILE A 85 -2.65 8.91 5.27
N ILE A 86 -1.61 9.73 5.43
CA ILE A 86 -0.44 9.39 6.28
C ILE A 86 -0.84 9.25 7.76
N PRO A 87 -1.56 10.21 8.40
CA PRO A 87 -2.02 10.03 9.77
C PRO A 87 -2.95 8.82 9.96
N GLU A 88 -3.79 8.52 8.97
CA GLU A 88 -4.69 7.36 9.02
C GLU A 88 -3.90 6.05 8.94
N PHE A 89 -2.83 6.01 8.15
CA PHE A 89 -1.90 4.87 8.12
C PHE A 89 -1.19 4.67 9.45
N GLU A 90 -0.75 5.74 10.14
CA GLU A 90 -0.13 5.60 11.46
C GLU A 90 -1.11 4.92 12.44
N THR A 91 -2.38 5.33 12.41
CA THR A 91 -3.44 4.71 13.22
C THR A 91 -3.69 3.26 12.84
N LEU A 92 -3.72 2.95 11.54
CA LEU A 92 -3.87 1.57 11.05
C LEU A 92 -2.74 0.66 11.54
N LEU A 93 -1.49 1.12 11.46
CA LEU A 93 -0.33 0.34 11.89
C LEU A 93 -0.36 0.06 13.40
N ILE A 94 -0.85 1.01 14.20
CA ILE A 94 -1.00 0.85 15.65
C ILE A 94 -2.14 -0.11 16.00
N LYS A 95 -3.25 -0.13 15.24
CA LYS A 95 -4.41 -0.97 15.56
C LYS A 95 -4.34 -2.38 14.97
N CYS A 96 -3.88 -2.53 13.74
CA CYS A 96 -3.86 -3.80 13.03
C CYS A 96 -2.59 -4.61 13.33
N GLN A 97 -2.49 -5.13 14.57
CA GLN A 97 -1.28 -5.80 15.07
C GLN A 97 -0.96 -7.16 14.44
N PHE A 98 -1.85 -7.70 13.60
CA PHE A 98 -1.62 -8.94 12.83
C PHE A 98 -1.16 -8.68 11.39
N LEU A 99 -1.03 -7.41 10.98
CA LEU A 99 -0.66 -7.05 9.62
C LEU A 99 0.75 -7.56 9.34
N ASN A 100 0.87 -8.42 8.34
CA ASN A 100 2.12 -9.08 7.94
C ASN A 100 2.67 -8.51 6.63
N GLU A 101 1.77 -8.08 5.75
CA GLU A 101 2.13 -7.56 4.44
C GLU A 101 1.33 -6.32 4.08
N LEU A 102 2.07 -5.33 3.59
CA LEU A 102 1.55 -4.06 3.12
C LEU A 102 2.06 -3.77 1.71
N ILE A 103 1.12 -3.62 0.77
CA ILE A 103 1.38 -3.24 -0.60
C ILE A 103 0.72 -1.88 -0.83
N LEU A 104 1.50 -0.87 -1.21
CA LEU A 104 1.01 0.48 -1.48
C LEU A 104 1.25 0.87 -2.92
N LEU A 105 0.19 1.27 -3.59
CA LEU A 105 0.22 1.77 -4.97
C LEU A 105 -0.22 3.23 -4.96
N ILE A 106 0.74 4.15 -5.00
CA ILE A 106 0.47 5.58 -4.98
C ILE A 106 0.66 6.16 -6.38
N HIS A 107 -0.40 6.78 -6.90
CA HIS A 107 -0.37 7.47 -8.19
C HIS A 107 0.13 8.91 -8.02
N ASP A 108 1.44 9.07 -7.80
CA ASP A 108 2.12 10.36 -7.63
C ASP A 108 2.67 10.94 -8.94
N HIS A 109 2.16 12.11 -9.33
CA HIS A 109 2.68 12.86 -10.46
C HIS A 109 3.76 13.85 -10.02
N ASN A 110 4.65 14.22 -10.95
CA ASN A 110 5.76 15.16 -10.67
C ASN A 110 5.29 16.52 -10.14
N ASP A 111 4.08 16.95 -10.48
CA ASP A 111 3.51 18.24 -10.03
C ASP A 111 2.96 18.19 -8.59
N TYR A 112 2.74 16.98 -8.06
CA TYR A 112 2.15 16.74 -6.74
C TYR A 112 2.78 15.49 -6.12
N ALA A 113 4.03 15.63 -5.67
CA ALA A 113 4.76 14.51 -5.09
C ALA A 113 4.14 14.07 -3.74
N PHE A 114 3.93 12.77 -3.61
CA PHE A 114 3.54 12.17 -2.34
C PHE A 114 4.73 12.18 -1.37
N SER A 115 4.49 12.50 -0.10
CA SER A 115 5.49 12.55 0.97
C SER A 115 5.89 11.16 1.45
N TRP A 116 6.60 10.42 0.59
CA TRP A 116 7.14 9.10 0.92
C TRP A 116 8.06 9.12 2.15
N ASP A 117 8.82 10.20 2.34
CA ASP A 117 9.64 10.44 3.52
C ASP A 117 8.81 10.33 4.82
N LYS A 118 7.66 11.01 4.87
CA LYS A 118 6.76 11.00 6.03
C LYS A 118 6.12 9.63 6.23
N LEU A 119 5.68 8.99 5.15
CA LEU A 119 5.13 7.64 5.21
C LEU A 119 6.18 6.65 5.74
N PHE A 120 7.41 6.70 5.26
CA PHE A 120 8.48 5.81 5.72
C PHE A 120 8.84 6.03 7.19
N ILE A 121 8.80 7.28 7.67
CA ILE A 121 8.99 7.58 9.10
C ILE A 121 7.91 6.88 9.94
N ILE A 122 6.63 7.02 9.58
CA ILE A 122 5.56 6.37 10.36
C ILE A 122 5.59 4.85 10.22
N LEU A 123 5.99 4.30 9.07
CA LEU A 123 6.16 2.85 8.91
C LEU A 123 7.26 2.35 9.85
N ALA A 124 8.43 2.97 9.87
CA ALA A 124 9.51 2.55 10.76
C ALA A 124 9.17 2.71 12.25
N LYS A 125 8.41 3.74 12.61
CA LYS A 125 8.02 4.03 13.99
C LYS A 125 6.88 3.11 14.46
N SER A 126 5.82 3.00 13.68
CA SER A 126 4.51 2.54 14.16
C SER A 126 4.10 1.17 13.63
N SER A 127 4.85 0.58 12.69
CA SER A 127 4.53 -0.77 12.18
C SER A 127 4.50 -1.82 13.30
N PRO A 128 3.56 -2.77 13.26
CA PRO A 128 3.54 -3.89 14.20
C PRO A 128 4.73 -4.82 13.95
N ILE A 129 5.10 -5.63 14.94
CA ILE A 129 6.24 -6.58 14.85
C ILE A 129 6.02 -7.61 13.73
N SER A 130 4.75 -7.93 13.45
CA SER A 130 4.36 -8.87 12.39
C SER A 130 4.59 -8.32 10.99
N LEU A 131 4.64 -7.00 10.79
CA LEU A 131 4.72 -6.40 9.46
C LEU A 131 6.14 -6.44 8.93
N LEU A 132 6.40 -7.46 8.10
CA LEU A 132 7.74 -7.77 7.60
C LEU A 132 7.84 -7.73 6.08
N ARG A 133 6.72 -7.53 5.38
CA ARG A 133 6.68 -7.58 3.91
C ARG A 133 6.08 -6.30 3.36
N PHE A 134 6.86 -5.59 2.55
CA PHE A 134 6.47 -4.32 1.97
C PHE A 134 6.63 -4.36 0.46
N LYS A 135 5.64 -3.89 -0.29
CA LYS A 135 5.80 -3.59 -1.72
C LYS A 135 5.31 -2.17 -1.98
N PHE A 136 6.19 -1.31 -2.49
CA PHE A 136 5.88 0.09 -2.77
C PHE A 136 5.91 0.34 -4.27
N TYR A 137 4.84 0.90 -4.80
CA TYR A 137 4.74 1.38 -6.16
C TYR A 137 4.53 2.89 -6.17
N SER A 138 5.38 3.57 -6.92
CA SER A 138 5.30 4.98 -7.22
C SER A 138 5.38 5.16 -8.74
N ILE A 139 4.62 6.11 -9.26
CA ILE A 139 4.75 6.54 -10.65
C ILE A 139 6.00 7.39 -10.80
N SER A 140 6.21 8.27 -9.81
CA SER A 140 7.43 9.02 -9.68
C SER A 140 8.59 8.13 -9.20
N MET A 141 9.80 8.68 -9.20
CA MET A 141 10.96 7.96 -8.69
C MET A 141 11.11 8.21 -7.20
N PHE A 142 11.22 7.15 -6.41
CA PHE A 142 11.56 7.30 -4.99
C PHE A 142 12.89 8.03 -4.82
N ASN A 143 12.92 9.00 -3.94
CA ASN A 143 14.15 9.63 -3.50
C ASN A 143 14.96 8.62 -2.67
N LEU A 144 16.20 8.36 -3.11
CA LEU A 144 17.11 7.42 -2.44
C LEU A 144 17.40 7.79 -0.99
N LYS A 145 17.37 9.09 -0.65
CA LYS A 145 17.59 9.56 0.74
C LYS A 145 16.45 9.11 1.65
N ASP A 146 15.23 9.14 1.16
CA ASP A 146 14.04 8.78 1.94
C ASP A 146 14.00 7.27 2.18
N ILE A 147 14.35 6.47 1.17
CA ILE A 147 14.54 5.02 1.31
C ILE A 147 15.68 4.70 2.27
N ALA A 148 16.82 5.40 2.16
CA ALA A 148 17.96 5.18 3.06
C ALA A 148 17.60 5.50 4.52
N LEU A 149 16.81 6.55 4.74
CA LEU A 149 16.30 6.93 6.05
C LEU A 149 15.33 5.89 6.60
N PHE A 150 14.44 5.35 5.75
CA PHE A 150 13.57 4.24 6.12
C PHE A 150 14.36 3.04 6.67
N PHE A 151 15.37 2.58 5.92
CA PHE A 151 16.21 1.45 6.33
C PHE A 151 17.00 1.76 7.60
N TYR A 152 17.52 2.98 7.73
CA TYR A 152 18.20 3.41 8.95
C TYR A 152 17.28 3.35 10.18
N ASN A 153 16.03 3.77 10.04
CA ASN A 153 15.05 3.76 11.12
C ASN A 153 14.49 2.35 11.42
N TRP A 154 14.70 1.38 10.51
CA TRP A 154 14.33 -0.02 10.72
C TRP A 154 15.36 -0.84 11.51
N LYS A 155 16.47 -0.23 11.97
CA LYS A 155 17.67 -0.92 12.51
C LYS A 155 17.50 -1.82 13.75
N ASN A 156 16.37 -1.76 14.44
CA ASN A 156 16.08 -2.56 15.63
C ASN A 156 14.83 -3.45 15.45
N ARG A 157 14.45 -3.70 14.20
CA ARG A 157 13.28 -4.51 13.84
C ARG A 157 13.73 -5.76 13.09
N ASN A 158 12.82 -6.72 13.00
CA ASN A 158 13.05 -7.92 12.21
C ASN A 158 13.32 -7.56 10.73
N PRO A 159 14.23 -8.28 10.05
CA PRO A 159 14.60 -7.96 8.67
C PRO A 159 13.39 -8.04 7.72
N MET A 160 13.22 -7.02 6.87
CA MET A 160 12.06 -6.93 5.96
C MET A 160 12.29 -7.64 4.63
N THR A 161 11.21 -8.10 4.00
CA THR A 161 11.17 -8.37 2.56
C THR A 161 10.62 -7.14 1.85
N LEU A 162 11.33 -6.67 0.84
CA LEU A 162 11.05 -5.38 0.19
C LEU A 162 10.87 -5.50 -1.32
N GLY A 163 9.78 -4.97 -1.84
CA GLY A 163 9.53 -4.79 -3.25
C GLY A 163 9.47 -3.31 -3.56
N ILE A 164 10.26 -2.84 -4.51
CA ILE A 164 10.18 -1.46 -5.00
C ILE A 164 9.89 -1.52 -6.48
N CYS A 165 8.84 -0.83 -6.89
CA CYS A 165 8.37 -0.83 -8.27
C CYS A 165 8.25 0.61 -8.75
N ASN A 166 8.94 0.93 -9.85
CA ASN A 166 8.91 2.27 -10.45
C ASN A 166 8.35 2.19 -11.86
N ASN A 167 7.61 3.21 -12.29
CA ASN A 167 7.06 3.25 -13.64
C ASN A 167 8.17 3.50 -14.68
N ASN A 168 8.34 2.55 -15.61
CA ASN A 168 9.33 2.60 -16.69
C ASN A 168 8.94 3.58 -17.82
N SER A 169 7.71 4.10 -17.85
CA SER A 169 7.24 4.95 -18.97
C SER A 169 7.89 6.33 -19.02
N TYR A 170 8.44 6.82 -17.91
CA TYR A 170 9.05 8.15 -17.83
C TYR A 170 10.57 8.14 -18.02
N PHE A 171 11.21 6.97 -18.09
CA PHE A 171 12.66 6.88 -18.08
C PHE A 171 13.18 5.91 -19.15
N ASN A 172 14.21 6.35 -19.88
CA ASN A 172 14.92 5.53 -20.84
C ASN A 172 15.51 4.29 -20.14
N LYS A 173 15.26 3.10 -20.72
CA LYS A 173 15.68 1.74 -20.32
C LYS A 173 17.17 1.54 -19.91
N ARG A 174 18.03 2.55 -20.03
CA ARG A 174 19.50 2.41 -19.98
C ARG A 174 20.17 2.81 -18.66
N SER A 175 19.50 3.56 -17.79
CA SER A 175 20.00 3.80 -16.43
C SER A 175 19.35 2.80 -15.49
N LYS A 176 19.95 1.60 -15.37
CA LYS A 176 19.64 0.70 -14.24
C LYS A 176 19.71 1.54 -12.98
N ASN A 177 18.74 1.44 -12.06
CA ASN A 177 18.82 2.11 -10.75
C ASN A 177 19.88 1.42 -9.88
N LYS A 178 21.12 1.30 -10.38
CA LYS A 178 22.28 0.81 -9.67
C LYS A 178 22.41 1.49 -8.30
N PRO A 179 22.15 2.81 -8.14
CA PRO A 179 22.14 3.41 -6.80
C PRO A 179 21.11 2.81 -5.83
N LEU A 180 19.91 2.43 -6.30
CA LEU A 180 18.89 1.79 -5.47
C LEU A 180 19.27 0.33 -5.17
N GLU A 181 19.74 -0.40 -6.18
CA GLU A 181 20.24 -1.77 -6.03
C GLU A 181 21.40 -1.83 -5.02
N ASP A 182 22.40 -0.96 -5.17
CA ASP A 182 23.55 -0.82 -4.28
C ASP A 182 23.10 -0.45 -2.85
N LEU A 183 22.09 0.43 -2.72
CA LEU A 183 21.50 0.78 -1.42
C LEU A 183 20.83 -0.43 -0.76
N CYS A 184 19.99 -1.16 -1.49
CA CYS A 184 19.32 -2.36 -1.01
C CYS A 184 20.33 -3.44 -0.60
N GLU A 185 21.36 -3.69 -1.40
CA GLU A 185 22.38 -4.70 -1.09
C GLU A 185 23.19 -4.29 0.15
N LYS A 186 23.57 -3.01 0.28
CA LYS A 186 24.21 -2.47 1.49
C LYS A 186 23.39 -2.74 2.75
N TYR A 187 22.07 -2.54 2.71
CA TYR A 187 21.21 -2.73 3.87
C TYR A 187 20.79 -4.19 4.10
N LYS A 188 20.86 -5.02 3.07
CA LYS A 188 20.77 -6.48 3.19
C LYS A 188 21.97 -7.06 3.93
N LEU A 189 23.20 -6.64 3.59
CA LEU A 189 24.41 -7.03 4.32
C LEU A 189 24.40 -6.60 5.79
N LYS A 190 23.68 -5.51 6.11
CA LYS A 190 23.47 -5.04 7.49
C LYS A 190 22.35 -5.80 8.23
N GLY A 191 21.71 -6.77 7.61
CA GLY A 191 20.60 -7.52 8.20
C GLY A 191 19.29 -6.74 8.30
N ILE A 192 19.16 -5.56 7.65
CA ILE A 192 17.90 -4.79 7.66
C ILE A 192 16.90 -5.34 6.65
N ILE A 193 17.42 -5.79 5.50
CA ILE A 193 16.64 -6.37 4.42
C ILE A 193 16.98 -7.86 4.35
N LYS A 194 15.96 -8.72 4.39
CA LYS A 194 16.10 -10.17 4.16
C LYS A 194 16.23 -10.50 2.68
N LYS A 195 15.30 -9.95 1.89
CA LYS A 195 15.19 -10.15 0.45
C LYS A 195 14.63 -8.87 -0.16
N TYR A 196 15.11 -8.48 -1.34
CA TYR A 196 14.49 -7.42 -2.11
C TYR A 196 14.24 -7.82 -3.56
N ILE A 197 13.27 -7.16 -4.17
CA ILE A 197 12.96 -7.23 -5.60
C ILE A 197 12.76 -5.80 -6.10
N ILE A 198 13.39 -5.45 -7.21
CA ILE A 198 13.18 -4.17 -7.90
C ILE A 198 12.57 -4.48 -9.26
N GLU A 199 11.35 -4.00 -9.48
CA GLU A 199 10.60 -4.23 -10.72
C GLU A 199 10.37 -2.92 -11.46
N TYR A 200 10.30 -3.02 -12.79
CA TYR A 200 10.04 -1.89 -13.68
C TYR A 200 8.79 -2.20 -14.51
N THR A 201 7.62 -1.90 -13.96
CA THR A 201 6.33 -2.28 -14.54
C THR A 201 5.59 -1.06 -15.07
N LYS A 202 4.85 -1.23 -16.18
CA LYS A 202 3.85 -0.24 -16.58
C LYS A 202 2.63 -0.42 -15.69
N LEU A 203 2.00 0.69 -15.33
CA LEU A 203 0.79 0.72 -14.48
C LEU A 203 -0.35 -0.18 -14.98
N ALA A 204 -0.38 -0.46 -16.29
CA ALA A 204 -1.36 -1.33 -16.94
C ALA A 204 -1.21 -2.83 -16.59
N ASP A 205 -0.04 -3.28 -16.13
CA ASP A 205 0.28 -4.69 -15.84
C ASP A 205 -0.02 -5.05 -14.37
N TYR A 206 -1.18 -4.63 -13.87
CA TYR A 206 -1.59 -4.77 -12.46
C TYR A 206 -1.70 -6.22 -11.96
N LYS A 207 -1.82 -7.19 -12.88
CA LYS A 207 -1.91 -8.63 -12.55
C LYS A 207 -0.67 -9.14 -11.80
N ASP A 208 0.42 -8.39 -11.83
CA ASP A 208 1.70 -8.76 -11.24
C ASP A 208 1.92 -8.21 -9.81
N PHE A 209 1.07 -7.28 -9.35
CA PHE A 209 1.06 -6.83 -7.95
C PHE A 209 0.27 -7.81 -7.08
N THR A 210 0.80 -9.01 -6.97
CA THR A 210 0.34 -10.03 -6.04
C THR A 210 1.20 -10.01 -4.78
N ALA A 211 0.72 -10.67 -3.72
CA ALA A 211 1.48 -10.87 -2.49
C ALA A 211 2.86 -11.49 -2.79
N PHE A 212 3.83 -11.28 -1.91
CA PHE A 212 5.08 -12.06 -1.94
C PHE A 212 4.75 -13.53 -1.71
N ASN A 213 4.55 -14.27 -2.81
CA ASN A 213 4.45 -15.73 -2.84
C ASN A 213 5.79 -16.37 -2.46
#